data_AF-A0A5C7MHQ8-F1
#
_entry.id   AF-A0A5C7MHQ8-F1
#
_cell.length_a   1.000
_cell.length_b   1.000
_cell.length_c   1.000
_cell.angle_alpha   90.00
_cell.angle_beta   90.00
_cell.angle_gamma   90.00
#
_symmetry.space_group_name_H-M   'P 1'
#
loop_
_entity.id
_entity.type
_entity.pdbx_description
1 polymer ?
#
loop_
_entity_poly.entity_id
_entity_poly.type
_entity_poly.pdbx_seq_one_letter_code
_entity_poly.pdbx_strand_id
1 'polypeptide(L)'
;GPYAATAFLALRQPIGHRDYTVAGVLLFLILLGWTENQLTVATLPAALAAYLLIGALHGALALAFERRGAPRGSRWVSQLFPAALLLPLTLGLLSDITVSAFVWPVVFGLNLMALGVALATGFFAAALAALLLTFFSIYSWMPRLSSGGLGELLLVIGVMGLVFAGAGLWWARRAARGTAGPATPKAWPEEARVLFPALTGALPHILLVFAAARLRPEDPSALFGVTALVSALLLGIAGVGGESVAAVVLVALGGAGLVQHVWHLAAFTPAATGVTLAWTTFFALGFLLMPFVGRARCARVRYVWMASALSGPVHFFLYHRTLAAVDPAGRWGLLPAAWAVVSLIALAGAFRRIPTDFAPRQGLLALFGAVALFFITLIFPLQFDKEWLTIAWALEGVALLWLHRRIPHPGLKAWAFGLVAVAFARLALNPAVFDYHAREGTRFFNWYLYAYGVTATCAFLAARLWPAAPTPGRWERRAPGLLAALGTALLFLLLNIEIADFFSAGAALTFNLRGSLAQDLAYTLGWGLFGLGLIVTGLVRRIKPAQWSGLALLGVTIGKLYLHDVWRLTTLFRSAAFAGLAVMLILGSFFFQHYQARAKEASRE
;
A
#
# COMPACT_ATOMS: atom_id res chain seq x y z
N GLY A 1 -10.88 -58.00 14.05
CA GLY A 1 -10.93 -57.58 15.47
C GLY A 1 -12.25 -56.87 15.79
N PRO A 2 -12.55 -56.61 17.08
CA PRO A 2 -13.83 -56.09 17.57
C PRO A 2 -14.29 -54.78 16.91
N TYR A 3 -13.36 -53.88 16.56
CA TYR A 3 -13.67 -52.65 15.81
C TYR A 3 -14.28 -52.91 14.41
N ALA A 4 -13.75 -53.89 13.67
CA ALA A 4 -14.29 -54.23 12.35
C ALA A 4 -15.71 -54.83 12.45
N ALA A 5 -16.00 -55.55 13.55
CA ALA A 5 -17.31 -56.10 13.82
C ALA A 5 -18.35 -55.00 14.12
N THR A 6 -18.00 -54.00 14.94
CA THR A 6 -18.90 -52.86 15.22
C THR A 6 -19.11 -51.98 13.98
N ALA A 7 -18.09 -51.76 13.16
CA ALA A 7 -18.23 -51.07 11.88
C ALA A 7 -19.15 -51.81 10.90
N PHE A 8 -19.04 -53.13 10.82
CA PHE A 8 -19.90 -53.97 9.98
C PHE A 8 -21.36 -53.97 10.46
N LEU A 9 -21.58 -54.06 11.78
CA LEU A 9 -22.91 -53.99 12.39
C LEU A 9 -23.55 -52.62 12.19
N ALA A 10 -22.81 -51.53 12.38
CA ALA A 10 -23.28 -50.17 12.15
C ALA A 10 -23.68 -49.91 10.70
N LEU A 11 -23.01 -50.57 9.74
CA LEU A 11 -23.37 -50.49 8.32
C LEU A 11 -24.70 -51.19 8.00
N ARG A 12 -25.13 -52.17 8.82
CA ARG A 12 -26.33 -52.99 8.57
C ARG A 12 -27.52 -52.63 9.45
N GLN A 13 -27.31 -52.12 10.67
CA GLN A 13 -28.38 -51.84 11.63
C GLN A 13 -28.20 -50.50 12.37
N PRO A 14 -29.30 -49.78 12.68
CA PRO A 14 -29.23 -48.49 13.37
C PRO A 14 -28.62 -48.55 14.77
N ILE A 15 -28.79 -49.67 15.47
CA ILE A 15 -28.30 -49.88 16.85
C ILE A 15 -26.76 -49.85 16.90
N GLY A 16 -26.10 -50.36 15.86
CA GLY A 16 -24.63 -50.44 15.81
C GLY A 16 -23.93 -49.08 15.71
N HIS A 17 -24.66 -47.98 15.44
CA HIS A 17 -24.07 -46.65 15.32
C HIS A 17 -23.41 -46.12 16.60
N ARG A 18 -24.02 -46.40 17.77
CA ARG A 18 -23.43 -46.01 19.06
C ARG A 18 -22.17 -46.81 19.35
N ASP A 19 -22.23 -48.13 19.15
CA ASP A 19 -21.10 -49.04 19.38
C ASP A 19 -19.92 -48.72 18.47
N TYR A 20 -20.20 -48.36 17.22
CA TYR A 20 -19.18 -47.88 16.28
C TYR A 20 -18.52 -46.57 16.73
N THR A 21 -19.30 -45.62 17.22
CA THR A 21 -18.80 -44.33 17.73
C THR A 21 -17.84 -44.57 18.90
N VAL A 22 -18.25 -45.39 19.87
CA VAL A 22 -17.44 -45.76 21.03
C VAL A 22 -16.18 -46.51 20.61
N ALA A 23 -16.30 -47.50 19.72
CA ALA A 23 -15.16 -48.27 19.23
C ALA A 23 -14.14 -47.39 18.47
N GLY A 24 -14.61 -46.39 17.71
CA GLY A 24 -13.74 -45.42 17.03
C GLY A 24 -12.99 -44.53 18.01
N VAL A 25 -13.66 -43.99 19.02
CA VAL A 25 -12.99 -43.17 20.05
C VAL A 25 -11.97 -44.00 20.83
N LEU A 26 -12.31 -45.23 21.21
CA LEU A 26 -11.37 -46.14 21.88
C LEU A 26 -10.15 -46.44 20.99
N LEU A 27 -10.35 -46.73 19.71
CA LEU A 27 -9.25 -46.94 18.76
C LEU A 27 -8.35 -45.70 18.67
N PHE A 28 -8.92 -44.50 18.63
CA PHE A 28 -8.16 -43.25 18.63
C PHE A 28 -7.31 -43.10 19.90
N LEU A 29 -7.88 -43.35 21.08
CA LEU A 29 -7.16 -43.27 22.35
C LEU A 29 -6.04 -44.32 22.45
N ILE A 30 -6.27 -45.54 21.97
CA ILE A 30 -5.24 -46.59 21.90
C ILE A 30 -4.09 -46.16 21.00
N LEU A 31 -4.40 -45.64 19.80
CA LEU A 31 -3.38 -45.13 18.89
C LEU A 31 -2.60 -44.00 19.55
N LEU A 32 -3.27 -43.03 20.17
CA LEU A 32 -2.63 -41.92 20.87
C LEU A 32 -1.66 -42.41 21.95
N GLY A 33 -2.13 -43.27 22.86
CA GLY A 33 -1.30 -43.82 23.93
C GLY A 33 -0.14 -44.69 23.43
N TRP A 34 -0.34 -45.45 22.35
CA TRP A 34 0.76 -46.20 21.72
C TRP A 34 1.80 -45.26 21.10
N THR A 35 1.34 -44.19 20.44
CA THR A 35 2.23 -43.21 19.80
C THR A 35 3.13 -42.53 20.82
N GLU A 36 2.56 -42.14 21.95
CA GLU A 36 3.28 -41.43 23.02
C GLU A 36 4.33 -42.33 23.70
N ASN A 37 4.03 -43.61 23.88
CA ASN A 37 4.85 -44.50 24.70
C ASN A 37 5.77 -45.44 23.91
N GLN A 38 5.49 -45.70 22.62
CA GLN A 38 6.13 -46.78 21.86
C GLN A 38 6.66 -46.36 20.48
N LEU A 39 6.42 -45.10 20.06
CA LEU A 39 6.95 -44.61 18.81
C LEU A 39 8.47 -44.41 18.93
N THR A 40 9.22 -45.05 18.04
CA THR A 40 10.68 -44.95 17.94
C THR A 40 11.08 -44.77 16.48
N VAL A 41 12.34 -44.41 16.21
CA VAL A 41 12.86 -44.31 14.83
C VAL A 41 12.66 -45.62 14.06
N ALA A 42 12.83 -46.78 14.72
CA ALA A 42 12.66 -48.10 14.10
C ALA A 42 11.20 -48.45 13.80
N THR A 43 10.25 -48.05 14.66
CA THR A 43 8.83 -48.34 14.49
C THR A 43 8.09 -47.29 13.66
N LEU A 44 8.72 -46.14 13.37
CA LEU A 44 8.13 -45.02 12.63
C LEU A 44 7.55 -45.41 11.25
N PRO A 45 8.26 -46.15 10.36
CA PRO A 45 7.69 -46.49 9.05
C PRO A 45 6.43 -47.35 9.15
N ALA A 46 6.41 -48.31 10.09
CA ALA A 46 5.25 -49.16 10.32
C ALA A 46 4.08 -48.37 10.91
N ALA A 47 4.34 -47.46 11.85
CA ALA A 47 3.33 -46.57 12.41
C ALA A 47 2.69 -45.66 11.33
N LEU A 48 3.53 -45.06 10.47
CA LEU A 48 3.09 -44.22 9.35
C LEU A 48 2.18 -44.99 8.38
N ALA A 49 2.55 -46.21 8.02
CA ALA A 49 1.72 -47.09 7.18
C ALA A 49 0.38 -47.43 7.87
N ALA A 50 0.41 -47.73 9.17
CA ALA A 50 -0.79 -48.02 9.96
C ALA A 50 -1.74 -46.82 10.01
N TYR A 51 -1.26 -45.60 10.25
CA TYR A 51 -2.12 -44.40 10.23
C TYR A 51 -2.79 -44.19 8.87
N LEU A 52 -2.05 -44.36 7.76
CA LEU A 52 -2.62 -44.24 6.42
C LEU A 52 -3.71 -45.28 6.17
N LEU A 53 -3.46 -46.54 6.53
CA LEU A 53 -4.44 -47.63 6.39
C LEU A 53 -5.70 -47.37 7.21
N ILE A 54 -5.54 -46.97 8.48
CA ILE A 54 -6.67 -46.70 9.38
C ILE A 54 -7.45 -45.47 8.90
N GLY A 55 -6.75 -44.42 8.47
CA GLY A 55 -7.36 -43.23 7.86
C GLY A 55 -8.16 -43.56 6.61
N ALA A 56 -7.58 -44.37 5.70
CA ALA A 56 -8.25 -44.82 4.48
C ALA A 56 -9.50 -45.64 4.78
N LEU A 57 -9.42 -46.56 5.74
CA LEU A 57 -10.55 -47.38 6.19
C LEU A 57 -11.70 -46.52 6.71
N HIS A 58 -11.41 -45.56 7.59
CA HIS A 58 -12.44 -44.68 8.14
C HIS A 58 -13.01 -43.72 7.10
N GLY A 59 -12.21 -43.26 6.15
CA GLY A 59 -12.69 -42.47 5.02
C GLY A 59 -13.62 -43.27 4.11
N ALA A 60 -13.30 -44.54 3.83
CA ALA A 60 -14.16 -45.44 3.09
C ALA A 60 -15.48 -45.74 3.85
N LEU A 61 -15.41 -45.91 5.17
CA LEU A 61 -16.59 -46.07 6.02
C LEU A 61 -17.48 -44.83 6.01
N ALA A 62 -16.90 -43.62 6.05
CA ALA A 62 -17.65 -42.38 5.96
C ALA A 62 -18.45 -42.28 4.65
N LEU A 63 -17.83 -42.64 3.53
CA LEU A 63 -18.48 -42.74 2.22
C LEU A 63 -19.58 -43.80 2.18
N ALA A 64 -19.35 -44.96 2.81
CA ALA A 64 -20.32 -46.05 2.86
C ALA A 64 -21.56 -45.66 3.70
N PHE A 65 -21.37 -45.01 4.84
CA PHE A 65 -22.46 -44.49 5.66
C PHE A 65 -23.25 -43.39 4.94
N GLU A 66 -22.56 -42.54 4.18
CA GLU A 66 -23.20 -41.50 3.35
C GLU A 66 -24.14 -42.11 2.31
N ARG A 67 -23.63 -43.09 1.54
CA ARG A 67 -24.42 -43.79 0.51
C ARG A 67 -25.61 -44.54 1.08
N ARG A 68 -25.56 -44.96 2.35
CA ARG A 68 -26.64 -45.71 3.02
C ARG A 68 -27.61 -44.85 3.81
N GLY A 69 -27.44 -43.52 3.84
CA GLY A 69 -28.41 -42.65 4.49
C GLY A 69 -28.42 -42.70 6.03
N ALA A 70 -27.33 -43.12 6.69
CA ALA A 70 -27.25 -43.16 8.17
C ALA A 70 -27.53 -41.80 8.87
N PRO A 71 -27.92 -41.71 10.14
CA PRO A 71 -28.12 -40.40 10.79
C PRO A 71 -26.85 -39.53 10.83
N ARG A 72 -26.93 -38.20 10.64
CA ARG A 72 -25.74 -37.30 10.72
C ARG A 72 -24.96 -37.46 12.03
N GLY A 73 -25.66 -37.64 13.14
CA GLY A 73 -25.08 -37.83 14.47
C GLY A 73 -24.28 -39.14 14.66
N SER A 74 -24.34 -40.09 13.74
CA SER A 74 -23.60 -41.36 13.84
C SER A 74 -22.40 -41.47 12.88
N ARG A 75 -22.26 -40.54 11.92
CA ARG A 75 -21.20 -40.60 10.90
C ARG A 75 -19.98 -39.75 11.24
N TRP A 76 -20.10 -38.79 12.18
CA TRP A 76 -19.06 -37.79 12.45
C TRP A 76 -17.70 -38.40 12.84
N VAL A 77 -17.69 -39.54 13.55
CA VAL A 77 -16.43 -40.23 13.91
C VAL A 77 -15.69 -40.66 12.67
N SER A 78 -16.36 -41.33 11.73
CA SER A 78 -15.76 -41.75 10.46
C SER A 78 -15.31 -40.55 9.60
N GLN A 79 -16.03 -39.44 9.69
CA GLN A 79 -15.76 -38.23 8.91
C GLN A 79 -14.56 -37.43 9.45
N LEU A 80 -14.41 -37.33 10.78
CA LEU A 80 -13.29 -36.65 11.44
C LEU A 80 -12.04 -37.52 11.52
N PHE A 81 -12.16 -38.84 11.51
CA PHE A 81 -11.04 -39.74 11.84
C PHE A 81 -9.76 -39.47 11.04
N PRO A 82 -9.80 -39.33 9.69
CA PRO A 82 -8.58 -39.08 8.92
C PRO A 82 -7.87 -37.79 9.35
N ALA A 83 -8.63 -36.75 9.74
CA ALA A 83 -8.08 -35.53 10.29
C ALA A 83 -7.55 -35.73 11.71
N ALA A 84 -8.32 -36.43 12.56
CA ALA A 84 -7.97 -36.68 13.95
C ALA A 84 -6.64 -37.42 14.10
N LEU A 85 -6.32 -38.35 13.19
CA LEU A 85 -5.04 -39.08 13.18
C LEU A 85 -3.80 -38.19 13.02
N LEU A 86 -3.96 -36.95 12.57
CA LEU A 86 -2.86 -35.97 12.57
C LEU A 86 -2.44 -35.63 14.00
N LEU A 87 -3.34 -35.60 14.99
CA LEU A 87 -3.01 -35.24 16.37
C LEU A 87 -2.00 -36.21 17.03
N PRO A 88 -2.24 -37.52 17.11
CA PRO A 88 -1.26 -38.45 17.68
C PRO A 88 0.04 -38.42 16.89
N LEU A 89 -0.02 -38.32 15.57
CA LEU A 89 1.17 -38.18 14.73
C LEU A 89 1.99 -36.93 15.13
N THR A 90 1.34 -35.77 15.33
CA THR A 90 2.04 -34.56 15.79
C THR A 90 2.66 -34.68 17.16
N LEU A 91 1.95 -35.26 18.12
CA LEU A 91 2.44 -35.42 19.48
C LEU A 91 3.60 -36.42 19.53
N GLY A 92 3.52 -37.49 18.73
CA GLY A 92 4.63 -38.43 18.53
C GLY A 92 5.86 -37.75 17.93
N LEU A 93 5.70 -36.87 16.94
CA LEU A 93 6.80 -36.11 16.32
C LEU A 93 7.39 -35.03 17.24
N LEU A 94 6.70 -34.70 18.33
CA LEU A 94 7.22 -33.86 19.41
C LEU A 94 8.09 -34.63 20.42
N SER A 95 8.18 -35.96 20.35
CA SER A 95 9.26 -36.70 21.03
C SER A 95 10.58 -36.54 20.25
N ASP A 96 11.75 -36.75 20.86
CA ASP A 96 13.11 -36.49 20.29
C ASP A 96 13.51 -37.38 19.08
N ILE A 97 12.54 -37.83 18.30
CA ILE A 97 12.74 -38.59 17.07
C ILE A 97 13.18 -37.63 15.97
N THR A 98 14.33 -37.92 15.35
CA THR A 98 14.76 -37.23 14.13
C THR A 98 13.74 -37.50 13.02
N VAL A 99 12.95 -36.48 12.71
CA VAL A 99 11.86 -36.58 11.74
C VAL A 99 12.44 -36.66 10.33
N SER A 100 12.35 -37.85 9.73
CA SER A 100 12.68 -38.06 8.33
C SER A 100 11.64 -37.40 7.41
N ALA A 101 12.06 -36.98 6.21
CA ALA A 101 11.18 -36.51 5.14
C ALA A 101 10.00 -37.48 4.82
N PHE A 102 10.12 -38.76 5.19
CA PHE A 102 9.08 -39.80 5.04
C PHE A 102 7.77 -39.54 5.81
N VAL A 103 7.76 -38.64 6.79
CA VAL A 103 6.53 -38.30 7.54
C VAL A 103 5.57 -37.46 6.70
N TRP A 104 6.09 -36.62 5.80
CA TRP A 104 5.27 -35.68 5.02
C TRP A 104 4.27 -36.35 4.07
N PRO A 105 4.63 -37.38 3.28
CA PRO A 105 3.67 -38.13 2.47
C PRO A 105 2.46 -38.65 3.26
N VAL A 106 2.66 -39.03 4.53
CA VAL A 106 1.60 -39.56 5.40
C VAL A 106 0.70 -38.44 5.91
N VAL A 107 1.27 -37.35 6.42
CA VAL A 107 0.53 -36.12 6.78
C VAL A 107 -0.31 -35.66 5.59
N PHE A 108 0.27 -35.65 4.39
CA PHE A 108 -0.41 -35.25 3.16
C PHE A 108 -1.51 -36.22 2.74
N GLY A 109 -1.26 -37.53 2.83
CA GLY A 109 -2.24 -38.57 2.56
C GLY A 109 -3.46 -38.44 3.47
N LEU A 110 -3.24 -38.23 4.78
CA LEU A 110 -4.32 -38.04 5.75
C LEU A 110 -5.11 -36.75 5.49
N ASN A 111 -4.45 -35.65 5.12
CA ASN A 111 -5.12 -34.42 4.70
C ASN A 111 -5.97 -34.61 3.45
N LEU A 112 -5.43 -35.28 2.42
CA LEU A 112 -6.16 -35.56 1.18
C LEU A 112 -7.39 -36.44 1.46
N MET A 113 -7.25 -37.45 2.32
CA MET A 113 -8.37 -38.29 2.76
C MET A 113 -9.41 -37.47 3.51
N ALA A 114 -9.02 -36.65 4.49
CA ALA A 114 -9.94 -35.79 5.23
C ALA A 114 -10.67 -34.81 4.31
N LEU A 115 -9.97 -34.21 3.35
CA LEU A 115 -10.54 -33.32 2.36
C LEU A 115 -11.51 -34.05 1.44
N GLY A 116 -11.13 -35.22 0.93
CA GLY A 116 -11.97 -36.06 0.07
C GLY A 116 -13.25 -36.51 0.77
N VAL A 117 -13.15 -36.91 2.05
CA VAL A 117 -14.30 -37.26 2.89
C VAL A 117 -15.19 -36.05 3.15
N ALA A 118 -14.62 -34.89 3.49
CA ALA A 118 -15.38 -33.66 3.69
C ALA A 118 -16.13 -33.25 2.42
N LEU A 119 -15.49 -33.34 1.25
CA LEU A 119 -16.11 -33.05 -0.05
C LEU A 119 -17.23 -34.03 -0.40
N ALA A 120 -17.06 -35.32 -0.10
CA ALA A 120 -18.04 -36.34 -0.44
C ALA A 120 -19.25 -36.39 0.51
N THR A 121 -19.06 -36.03 1.78
CA THR A 121 -20.09 -36.09 2.83
C THR A 121 -20.69 -34.73 3.18
N GLY A 122 -20.04 -33.65 2.75
CA GLY A 122 -20.38 -32.28 3.09
C GLY A 122 -20.13 -31.89 4.55
N PHE A 123 -19.31 -32.67 5.26
CA PHE A 123 -18.93 -32.38 6.64
C PHE A 123 -17.70 -31.47 6.70
N PHE A 124 -17.93 -30.15 6.63
CA PHE A 124 -16.88 -29.12 6.57
C PHE A 124 -15.88 -29.16 7.73
N ALA A 125 -16.34 -29.52 8.94
CA ALA A 125 -15.49 -29.56 10.12
C ALA A 125 -14.30 -30.52 9.99
N ALA A 126 -14.40 -31.61 9.22
CA ALA A 126 -13.27 -32.51 8.96
C ALA A 126 -12.16 -31.87 8.13
N ALA A 127 -12.53 -31.10 7.10
CA ALA A 127 -11.54 -30.37 6.32
C ALA A 127 -10.86 -29.27 7.15
N LEU A 128 -11.64 -28.51 7.92
CA LEU A 128 -11.10 -27.47 8.80
C LEU A 128 -10.16 -28.07 9.87
N ALA A 129 -10.57 -29.17 10.52
CA ALA A 129 -9.75 -29.87 11.51
C ALA A 129 -8.43 -30.36 10.90
N ALA A 130 -8.46 -30.95 9.69
CA ALA A 130 -7.25 -31.41 9.01
C ALA A 130 -6.29 -30.25 8.73
N LEU A 131 -6.79 -29.12 8.22
CA LEU A 131 -5.99 -27.93 7.95
C LEU A 131 -5.37 -27.36 9.24
N LEU A 132 -6.16 -27.21 10.31
CA LEU A 132 -5.70 -26.68 11.61
C LEU A 132 -4.68 -27.60 12.28
N LEU A 133 -4.89 -28.92 12.25
CA LEU A 133 -3.95 -29.89 12.81
C LEU A 133 -2.64 -29.93 12.02
N THR A 134 -2.71 -29.83 10.69
CA THR A 134 -1.51 -29.75 9.84
C THR A 134 -0.71 -28.48 10.11
N PHE A 135 -1.42 -27.37 10.28
CA PHE A 135 -0.82 -26.11 10.69
C PHE A 135 -0.13 -26.25 12.05
N PHE A 136 -0.82 -26.81 13.05
CA PHE A 136 -0.25 -27.09 14.37
C PHE A 136 0.96 -28.05 14.30
N SER A 137 0.91 -29.04 13.41
CA SER A 137 2.00 -29.99 13.14
C SER A 137 3.27 -29.25 12.74
N ILE A 138 3.14 -28.41 11.71
CA ILE A 138 4.27 -27.70 11.12
C ILE A 138 4.80 -26.66 12.10
N TYR A 139 3.91 -25.92 12.77
CA TYR A 139 4.29 -24.93 13.78
C TYR A 139 5.10 -25.56 14.92
N SER A 140 4.62 -26.69 15.44
CA SER A 140 5.23 -27.42 16.56
C SER A 140 6.59 -28.03 16.20
N TRP A 141 6.74 -28.46 14.94
CA TRP A 141 8.00 -29.02 14.44
C TRP A 141 9.03 -27.95 14.09
N MET A 142 8.60 -26.74 13.74
CA MET A 142 9.48 -25.72 13.16
C MET A 142 10.73 -25.33 13.97
N PRO A 143 10.71 -25.32 15.32
CA PRO A 143 11.92 -25.08 16.12
C PRO A 143 13.01 -26.16 15.97
N ARG A 144 12.68 -27.33 15.43
CA ARG A 144 13.58 -28.50 15.31
C ARG A 144 14.23 -28.63 13.94
N LEU A 145 13.86 -27.76 12.99
CA LEU A 145 14.47 -27.70 11.67
C LEU A 145 15.88 -27.09 11.78
N SER A 146 16.90 -27.85 11.37
CA SER A 146 18.24 -27.29 11.10
C SER A 146 18.22 -26.50 9.79
N SER A 147 19.20 -25.59 9.60
CA SER A 147 19.31 -24.74 8.41
C SER A 147 19.37 -25.51 7.08
N GLY A 148 19.82 -26.77 7.10
CA GLY A 148 19.82 -27.66 5.93
C GLY A 148 18.43 -28.17 5.50
N GLY A 149 17.40 -28.02 6.34
CA GLY A 149 16.04 -28.53 6.07
C GLY A 149 15.13 -27.59 5.28
N LEU A 150 15.58 -26.37 4.91
CA LEU A 150 14.77 -25.39 4.17
C LEU A 150 14.28 -25.97 2.83
N GLY A 151 15.16 -26.62 2.07
CA GLY A 151 14.82 -27.18 0.77
C GLY A 151 13.75 -28.26 0.85
N GLU A 152 13.87 -29.16 1.83
CA GLU A 152 12.86 -30.20 2.08
C GLU A 152 11.52 -29.60 2.49
N LEU A 153 11.51 -28.63 3.41
CA LEU A 153 10.29 -27.94 3.83
C LEU A 153 9.62 -27.21 2.65
N LEU A 154 10.39 -26.52 1.82
CA LEU A 154 9.88 -25.79 0.66
C LEU A 154 9.32 -26.74 -0.41
N LEU A 155 9.98 -27.88 -0.64
CA LEU A 155 9.47 -28.93 -1.52
C LEU A 155 8.15 -29.49 -1.00
N VAL A 156 8.09 -29.81 0.29
CA VAL A 156 6.91 -30.28 1.01
C VAL A 156 5.76 -29.28 0.84
N ILE A 157 5.98 -27.99 1.11
CA ILE A 157 4.96 -26.94 0.94
C ILE A 157 4.55 -26.77 -0.53
N GLY A 158 5.50 -26.87 -1.48
CA GLY A 158 5.21 -26.78 -2.91
C GLY A 158 4.34 -27.92 -3.42
N VAL A 159 4.66 -29.17 -3.04
CA VAL A 159 3.86 -30.37 -3.34
C VAL A 159 2.47 -30.25 -2.71
N MET A 160 2.41 -29.80 -1.45
CA MET A 160 1.15 -29.54 -0.76
C MET A 160 0.29 -28.52 -1.53
N GLY A 161 0.89 -27.41 -1.96
CA GLY A 161 0.23 -26.40 -2.79
C GLY A 161 -0.33 -26.96 -4.09
N LEU A 162 0.43 -27.80 -4.80
CA LEU A 162 0.00 -28.49 -6.02
C LEU A 162 -1.21 -29.41 -5.77
N VAL A 163 -1.17 -30.20 -4.70
CA VAL A 163 -2.24 -31.14 -4.35
C VAL A 163 -3.53 -30.40 -4.02
N PHE A 164 -3.47 -29.40 -3.14
CA PHE A 164 -4.63 -28.60 -2.77
C PHE A 164 -5.17 -27.77 -3.94
N ALA A 165 -4.29 -27.22 -4.78
CA ALA A 165 -4.69 -26.54 -6.00
C ALA A 165 -5.39 -27.48 -6.99
N GLY A 166 -4.89 -28.71 -7.17
CA GLY A 166 -5.50 -29.75 -7.99
C GLY A 166 -6.89 -30.13 -7.50
N ALA A 167 -7.06 -30.31 -6.18
CA ALA A 167 -8.36 -30.57 -5.56
C ALA A 167 -9.33 -29.40 -5.78
N GLY A 168 -8.87 -28.16 -5.60
CA GLY A 168 -9.64 -26.95 -5.87
C GLY A 168 -10.05 -26.80 -7.34
N LEU A 169 -9.16 -27.14 -8.28
CA LEU A 169 -9.44 -27.11 -9.72
C LEU A 169 -10.45 -28.18 -10.13
N TRP A 170 -10.28 -29.41 -9.62
CA TRP A 170 -11.22 -30.50 -9.85
C TRP A 170 -12.63 -30.11 -9.39
N TRP A 171 -12.72 -29.48 -8.22
CA TRP A 171 -13.96 -28.94 -7.68
C TRP A 171 -14.55 -27.85 -8.57
N ALA A 172 -13.76 -26.84 -8.95
CA ALA A 172 -14.19 -25.73 -9.80
C ALA A 172 -14.79 -26.24 -11.13
N ARG A 173 -14.14 -27.24 -11.74
CA ARG A 173 -14.62 -27.88 -12.97
C ARG A 173 -15.93 -28.65 -12.76
N ARG A 174 -16.10 -29.33 -11.62
CA ARG A 174 -17.32 -30.09 -11.31
C ARG A 174 -18.50 -29.16 -11.02
N ALA A 175 -18.28 -28.09 -10.27
CA ALA A 175 -19.29 -27.06 -10.00
C ALA A 175 -19.77 -26.40 -11.30
N ALA A 176 -18.85 -26.08 -12.21
CA ALA A 176 -19.19 -25.50 -13.52
C ALA A 176 -19.99 -26.43 -14.45
N ARG A 177 -19.89 -27.76 -14.27
CA ARG A 177 -20.59 -28.76 -15.10
C ARG A 177 -22.02 -29.06 -14.66
N GLY A 178 -22.48 -28.52 -13.53
CA GLY A 178 -23.87 -28.70 -13.06
C GLY A 178 -24.30 -30.15 -12.77
N THR A 179 -23.37 -31.11 -12.72
CA THR A 179 -23.69 -32.54 -12.56
C THR A 179 -24.22 -32.84 -11.16
N ALA A 180 -25.54 -32.89 -10.99
CA ALA A 180 -26.24 -33.32 -9.77
C ALA A 180 -25.95 -34.79 -9.45
N GLY A 181 -25.13 -35.03 -8.42
CA GLY A 181 -24.96 -36.33 -7.76
C GLY A 181 -25.06 -36.17 -6.25
N PRO A 182 -25.04 -37.24 -5.44
CA PRO A 182 -25.14 -37.14 -3.98
C PRO A 182 -24.04 -36.26 -3.33
N ALA A 183 -22.94 -36.01 -4.04
CA ALA A 183 -21.88 -35.07 -3.67
C ALA A 183 -22.03 -33.65 -4.28
N THR A 184 -23.23 -33.27 -4.75
CA THR A 184 -23.47 -31.89 -5.20
C THR A 184 -23.83 -30.96 -4.06
N PRO A 185 -23.35 -29.71 -4.10
CA PRO A 185 -23.16 -28.89 -2.92
C PRO A 185 -24.44 -28.21 -2.45
N LYS A 186 -25.64 -28.64 -2.89
CA LYS A 186 -26.91 -28.06 -2.45
C LYS A 186 -27.02 -28.06 -0.90
N ALA A 187 -26.32 -28.96 -0.22
CA ALA A 187 -26.25 -29.06 1.24
C ALA A 187 -25.21 -28.15 1.93
N TRP A 188 -24.27 -27.51 1.21
CA TRP A 188 -23.27 -26.62 1.83
C TRP A 188 -23.84 -25.21 2.00
N PRO A 189 -23.59 -24.55 3.15
CA PRO A 189 -23.81 -23.12 3.30
C PRO A 189 -23.12 -22.35 2.17
N GLU A 190 -23.74 -21.28 1.69
CA GLU A 190 -23.21 -20.47 0.59
C GLU A 190 -21.81 -19.92 0.90
N GLU A 191 -21.61 -19.48 2.13
CA GLU A 191 -20.33 -19.02 2.68
C GLU A 191 -19.22 -20.07 2.55
N ALA A 192 -19.52 -21.33 2.85
CA ALA A 192 -18.55 -22.43 2.80
C ALA A 192 -18.08 -22.73 1.36
N ARG A 193 -18.91 -22.47 0.35
CA ARG A 193 -18.56 -22.69 -1.07
C ARG A 193 -17.51 -21.68 -1.56
N VAL A 194 -17.54 -20.46 -1.02
CA VAL A 194 -16.58 -19.39 -1.35
C VAL A 194 -15.33 -19.49 -0.47
N LEU A 195 -15.51 -19.78 0.83
CA LEU A 195 -14.43 -19.80 1.82
C LEU A 195 -13.49 -21.00 1.64
N PHE A 196 -14.00 -22.16 1.22
CA PHE A 196 -13.19 -23.38 1.15
C PHE A 196 -12.05 -23.34 0.11
N PRO A 197 -12.26 -22.91 -1.14
CA PRO A 197 -11.16 -22.70 -2.08
C PRO A 197 -10.17 -21.62 -1.59
N ALA A 198 -10.66 -20.59 -0.91
CA ALA A 198 -9.81 -19.54 -0.34
C ALA A 198 -8.93 -20.07 0.81
N LEU A 199 -9.49 -20.87 1.73
CA LEU A 199 -8.77 -21.48 2.85
C LEU A 199 -7.69 -22.47 2.38
N THR A 200 -8.03 -23.29 1.39
CA THR A 200 -7.07 -24.26 0.80
C THR A 200 -5.92 -23.56 0.08
N GLY A 201 -6.16 -22.40 -0.55
CA GLY A 201 -5.10 -21.57 -1.13
C GLY A 201 -4.31 -20.72 -0.13
N ALA A 202 -4.91 -20.39 1.02
CA ALA A 202 -4.27 -19.61 2.07
C ALA A 202 -3.24 -20.45 2.86
N LEU A 203 -3.52 -21.74 3.09
CA LEU A 203 -2.66 -22.57 3.93
C LEU A 203 -1.20 -22.64 3.45
N PRO A 204 -0.89 -22.93 2.17
CA PRO A 204 0.51 -22.97 1.72
C PRO A 204 1.22 -21.61 1.91
N HIS A 205 0.52 -20.50 1.71
CA HIS A 205 1.08 -19.16 1.96
C HIS A 205 1.34 -18.92 3.45
N ILE A 206 0.42 -19.35 4.33
CA ILE A 206 0.62 -19.27 5.78
C ILE A 206 1.88 -20.05 6.17
N LEU A 207 2.07 -21.27 5.64
CA LEU A 207 3.26 -22.07 5.92
C LEU A 207 4.54 -21.40 5.40
N LEU A 208 4.49 -20.76 4.23
CA LEU A 208 5.62 -19.98 3.69
C LEU A 208 5.93 -18.75 4.54
N VAL A 209 4.91 -18.04 5.07
CA VAL A 209 5.09 -16.93 6.01
C VAL A 209 5.83 -17.39 7.26
N PHE A 210 5.45 -18.56 7.75
CA PHE A 210 6.06 -19.21 8.90
C PHE A 210 7.52 -19.58 8.62
N ALA A 211 7.79 -20.23 7.48
CA ALA A 211 9.14 -20.52 7.03
C ALA A 211 10.00 -19.25 6.92
N ALA A 212 9.45 -18.17 6.36
CA ALA A 212 10.11 -16.86 6.27
C ALA A 212 10.50 -16.30 7.65
N ALA A 213 9.58 -16.33 8.62
CA ALA A 213 9.78 -15.76 9.94
C ALA A 213 10.83 -16.49 10.79
N ARG A 214 10.86 -17.83 10.72
CA ARG A 214 11.73 -18.66 11.58
C ARG A 214 13.06 -19.01 10.93
N LEU A 215 13.04 -19.45 9.67
CA LEU A 215 14.26 -19.93 9.00
C LEU A 215 15.13 -18.78 8.51
N ARG A 216 14.54 -17.59 8.31
CA ARG A 216 15.24 -16.34 7.96
C ARG A 216 16.29 -16.53 6.86
N PRO A 217 15.92 -17.10 5.71
CA PRO A 217 16.88 -17.39 4.66
C PRO A 217 17.52 -16.08 4.16
N GLU A 218 18.85 -16.04 4.04
CA GLU A 218 19.56 -14.86 3.53
C GLU A 218 19.20 -14.56 2.06
N ASP A 219 19.16 -15.59 1.22
CA ASP A 219 18.62 -15.52 -0.14
C ASP A 219 17.14 -15.95 -0.15
N PRO A 220 16.20 -15.05 -0.48
CA PRO A 220 14.79 -15.39 -0.52
C PRO A 220 14.36 -16.19 -1.75
N SER A 221 15.23 -16.40 -2.74
CA SER A 221 14.83 -16.85 -4.08
C SER A 221 14.08 -18.19 -4.08
N ALA A 222 14.50 -19.16 -3.27
CA ALA A 222 13.79 -20.44 -3.15
C ALA A 222 12.40 -20.26 -2.50
N LEU A 223 12.31 -19.47 -1.43
CA LEU A 223 11.07 -19.16 -0.73
C LEU A 223 10.08 -18.43 -1.66
N PHE A 224 10.56 -17.40 -2.36
CA PHE A 224 9.76 -16.61 -3.29
C PHE A 224 9.40 -17.41 -4.55
N GLY A 225 10.25 -18.31 -5.02
CA GLY A 225 9.96 -19.24 -6.10
C GLY A 225 8.79 -20.17 -5.78
N VAL A 226 8.76 -20.78 -4.59
CA VAL A 226 7.61 -21.60 -4.17
C VAL A 226 6.35 -20.73 -3.96
N THR A 227 6.51 -19.53 -3.43
CA THR A 227 5.40 -18.56 -3.29
C THR A 227 4.80 -18.20 -4.66
N ALA A 228 5.65 -18.00 -5.67
CA ALA A 228 5.25 -17.72 -7.05
C ALA A 228 4.52 -18.91 -7.67
N LEU A 229 5.02 -20.13 -7.46
CA LEU A 229 4.37 -21.35 -7.91
C LEU A 229 2.96 -21.49 -7.32
N VAL A 230 2.83 -21.39 -5.98
CA VAL A 230 1.53 -21.48 -5.30
C VAL A 230 0.59 -20.39 -5.80
N SER A 231 1.07 -19.15 -5.91
CA SER A 231 0.29 -18.03 -6.44
C SER A 231 -0.20 -18.31 -7.87
N ALA A 232 0.68 -18.74 -8.76
CA ALA A 232 0.35 -19.06 -10.15
C ALA A 232 -0.70 -20.18 -10.26
N LEU A 233 -0.63 -21.20 -9.39
CA LEU A 233 -1.63 -22.26 -9.32
C LEU A 233 -3.00 -21.71 -8.93
N LEU A 234 -3.09 -20.84 -7.92
CA LEU A 234 -4.36 -20.20 -7.52
C LEU A 234 -4.93 -19.31 -8.62
N LEU A 235 -4.07 -18.56 -9.32
CA LEU A 235 -4.47 -17.76 -10.48
C LEU A 235 -5.02 -18.66 -11.62
N GLY A 236 -4.39 -19.81 -11.85
CA GLY A 236 -4.84 -20.81 -12.81
C GLY A 236 -6.24 -21.36 -12.48
N ILE A 237 -6.51 -21.62 -11.20
CA ILE A 237 -7.83 -22.07 -10.73
C ILE A 237 -8.89 -20.99 -11.01
N ALA A 238 -8.60 -19.73 -10.70
CA ALA A 238 -9.52 -18.63 -10.95
C ALA A 238 -9.86 -18.46 -12.44
N GLY A 239 -8.87 -18.61 -13.32
CA GLY A 239 -9.06 -18.56 -14.77
C GLY A 239 -9.96 -19.66 -15.32
N VAL A 240 -10.00 -20.83 -14.69
CA VAL A 240 -10.84 -21.97 -15.10
C VAL A 240 -12.22 -21.94 -14.44
N GLY A 241 -12.26 -21.62 -13.14
CA GLY A 241 -13.46 -21.68 -12.29
C GLY A 241 -14.43 -20.50 -12.42
N GLY A 242 -13.98 -19.36 -12.99
CA GLY A 242 -14.81 -18.17 -13.10
C GLY A 242 -15.05 -17.50 -11.74
N GLU A 243 -16.14 -16.73 -11.61
CA GLU A 243 -16.37 -15.86 -10.46
C GLU A 243 -16.59 -16.63 -9.13
N SER A 244 -17.11 -17.85 -9.18
CA SER A 244 -17.40 -18.67 -7.99
C SER A 244 -16.16 -19.07 -7.19
N VAL A 245 -14.97 -19.07 -7.83
CA VAL A 245 -13.70 -19.45 -7.19
C VAL A 245 -12.69 -18.30 -7.21
N ALA A 246 -13.01 -17.19 -7.89
CA ALA A 246 -12.07 -16.11 -8.15
C ALA A 246 -11.58 -15.36 -6.90
N ALA A 247 -12.23 -15.51 -5.74
CA ALA A 247 -11.74 -14.97 -4.48
C ALA A 247 -10.32 -15.47 -4.11
N VAL A 248 -9.91 -16.64 -4.61
CA VAL A 248 -8.55 -17.17 -4.42
C VAL A 248 -7.46 -16.27 -4.99
N VAL A 249 -7.79 -15.38 -5.93
CA VAL A 249 -6.84 -14.40 -6.49
C VAL A 249 -6.40 -13.39 -5.42
N LEU A 250 -7.33 -12.94 -4.56
CA LEU A 250 -7.00 -12.04 -3.45
C LEU A 250 -6.19 -12.77 -2.37
N VAL A 251 -6.46 -14.06 -2.15
CA VAL A 251 -5.64 -14.91 -1.27
C VAL A 251 -4.22 -15.04 -1.80
N ALA A 252 -4.05 -15.23 -3.11
CA ALA A 252 -2.72 -15.28 -3.73
C ALA A 252 -1.98 -13.95 -3.56
N LEU A 253 -2.64 -12.81 -3.84
CA LEU A 253 -2.03 -11.49 -3.66
C LEU A 253 -1.65 -11.22 -2.20
N GLY A 254 -2.58 -11.42 -1.28
CA GLY A 254 -2.36 -11.19 0.15
C GLY A 254 -1.31 -12.14 0.73
N GLY A 255 -1.35 -13.42 0.33
CA GLY A 255 -0.39 -14.43 0.74
C GLY A 255 1.01 -14.13 0.23
N ALA A 256 1.18 -13.87 -1.07
CA ALA A 256 2.48 -13.52 -1.65
C ALA A 256 3.05 -12.22 -1.07
N GLY A 257 2.20 -11.21 -0.86
CA GLY A 257 2.58 -9.97 -0.19
C GLY A 257 3.05 -10.23 1.24
N LEU A 258 2.30 -11.01 2.02
CA LEU A 258 2.63 -11.30 3.42
C LEU A 258 3.93 -12.09 3.56
N VAL A 259 4.17 -13.10 2.70
CA VAL A 259 5.46 -13.84 2.69
C VAL A 259 6.63 -12.90 2.47
N GLN A 260 6.54 -12.02 1.47
CA GLN A 260 7.59 -11.04 1.18
C GLN A 260 7.81 -10.06 2.35
N HIS A 261 6.75 -9.55 2.97
CA HIS A 261 6.86 -8.64 4.11
C HIS A 261 7.48 -9.30 5.33
N VAL A 262 7.07 -10.52 5.64
CA VAL A 262 7.59 -11.24 6.82
C VAL A 262 9.04 -11.64 6.60
N TRP A 263 9.41 -12.10 5.41
CA TRP A 263 10.82 -12.32 5.08
C TRP A 263 11.62 -11.02 5.21
N HIS A 264 11.14 -9.92 4.63
CA HIS A 264 11.85 -8.65 4.67
C HIS A 264 12.04 -8.14 6.10
N LEU A 265 11.07 -8.34 6.98
CA LEU A 265 11.18 -7.97 8.40
C LEU A 265 12.14 -8.88 9.18
N ALA A 266 12.24 -10.16 8.80
CA ALA A 266 12.95 -11.16 9.58
C ALA A 266 14.42 -11.38 9.14
N ALA A 267 14.74 -11.16 7.86
CA ALA A 267 16.00 -11.61 7.26
C ALA A 267 16.65 -10.63 6.26
N PHE A 268 16.00 -9.52 5.91
CA PHE A 268 16.54 -8.61 4.90
C PHE A 268 17.89 -7.99 5.31
N THR A 269 18.83 -7.95 4.36
CA THR A 269 20.07 -7.20 4.45
C THR A 269 20.24 -6.31 3.22
N PRO A 270 20.96 -5.17 3.31
CA PRO A 270 21.19 -4.29 2.15
C PRO A 270 21.84 -4.98 0.94
N ALA A 271 22.62 -6.05 1.17
CA ALA A 271 23.20 -6.88 0.10
C ALA A 271 22.13 -7.58 -0.77
N ALA A 272 20.96 -7.89 -0.20
CA ALA A 272 19.85 -8.53 -0.90
C ALA A 272 18.94 -7.55 -1.67
N THR A 273 19.32 -6.27 -1.81
CA THR A 273 18.50 -5.22 -2.44
C THR A 273 18.08 -5.60 -3.87
N GLY A 274 19.02 -6.02 -4.71
CA GLY A 274 18.73 -6.36 -6.11
C GLY A 274 17.75 -7.52 -6.26
N VAL A 275 17.97 -8.62 -5.51
CA VAL A 275 17.09 -9.79 -5.54
C VAL A 275 15.70 -9.48 -4.97
N THR A 276 15.63 -8.68 -3.91
CA THR A 276 14.36 -8.25 -3.30
C THR A 276 13.53 -7.42 -4.30
N LEU A 277 14.13 -6.40 -4.91
CA LEU A 277 13.46 -5.56 -5.89
C LEU A 277 13.02 -6.36 -7.12
N ALA A 278 13.83 -7.31 -7.60
CA ALA A 278 13.47 -8.17 -8.72
C ALA A 278 12.22 -9.02 -8.42
N TRP A 279 12.19 -9.69 -7.27
CA TRP A 279 11.04 -10.50 -6.87
C TRP A 279 9.80 -9.67 -6.56
N THR A 280 9.94 -8.55 -5.85
CA THR A 280 8.81 -7.64 -5.59
C THR A 280 8.24 -7.11 -6.91
N THR A 281 9.09 -6.78 -7.88
CA THR A 281 8.63 -6.38 -9.23
C THR A 281 7.95 -7.51 -9.98
N PHE A 282 8.49 -8.73 -9.91
CA PHE A 282 7.88 -9.90 -10.51
C PHE A 282 6.44 -10.14 -9.99
N PHE A 283 6.24 -10.14 -8.66
CA PHE A 283 4.91 -10.30 -8.09
C PHE A 283 4.00 -9.11 -8.42
N ALA A 284 4.51 -7.89 -8.26
CA ALA A 284 3.75 -6.68 -8.50
C ALA A 284 3.21 -6.62 -9.94
N LEU A 285 4.08 -6.87 -10.93
CA LEU A 285 3.71 -6.93 -12.35
C LEU A 285 2.82 -8.15 -12.66
N GLY A 286 3.10 -9.31 -12.06
CA GLY A 286 2.30 -10.52 -12.25
C GLY A 286 0.82 -10.30 -11.92
N PHE A 287 0.52 -9.70 -10.76
CA PHE A 287 -0.86 -9.37 -10.37
C PHE A 287 -1.41 -8.16 -11.14
N LEU A 288 -0.60 -7.12 -11.35
CA LEU A 288 -1.03 -5.90 -12.07
C LEU A 288 -1.44 -6.21 -13.52
N LEU A 289 -0.62 -6.97 -14.25
CA LEU A 289 -0.80 -7.24 -15.68
C LEU A 289 -1.81 -8.35 -15.98
N MET A 290 -2.20 -9.14 -14.98
CA MET A 290 -3.08 -10.30 -15.12
C MET A 290 -4.37 -10.01 -15.93
N PRO A 291 -5.20 -8.98 -15.62
CA PRO A 291 -6.41 -8.70 -16.41
C PRO A 291 -6.13 -8.16 -17.82
N PHE A 292 -4.93 -7.65 -18.08
CA PHE A 292 -4.57 -7.01 -19.36
C PHE A 292 -3.99 -7.99 -20.37
N VAL A 293 -3.25 -8.99 -19.89
CA VAL A 293 -2.61 -10.04 -20.70
C VAL A 293 -3.43 -11.34 -20.71
N GLY A 294 -4.29 -11.54 -19.71
CA GLY A 294 -5.12 -12.74 -19.59
C GLY A 294 -6.14 -12.93 -20.72
N ARG A 295 -6.61 -14.18 -20.87
CA ARG A 295 -7.68 -14.53 -21.82
C ARG A 295 -8.95 -13.71 -21.55
N ALA A 296 -9.81 -13.53 -22.57
CA ALA A 296 -11.07 -12.79 -22.46
C ALA A 296 -11.96 -13.21 -21.27
N ARG A 297 -11.83 -14.46 -20.81
CA ARG A 297 -12.51 -14.98 -19.62
C ARG A 297 -12.13 -14.25 -18.32
N CYS A 298 -10.89 -13.77 -18.18
CA CYS A 298 -10.44 -13.01 -17.00
C CYS A 298 -11.06 -11.61 -16.92
N ALA A 299 -11.46 -11.02 -18.06
CA ALA A 299 -12.01 -9.67 -18.12
C ALA A 299 -13.36 -9.53 -17.40
N ARG A 300 -14.12 -10.63 -17.26
CA ARG A 300 -15.41 -10.68 -16.54
C ARG A 300 -15.29 -11.19 -15.10
N VAL A 301 -14.09 -11.21 -14.52
CA VAL A 301 -13.87 -11.68 -13.15
C VAL A 301 -13.52 -10.51 -12.24
N ARG A 302 -14.44 -10.14 -11.33
CA ARG A 302 -14.29 -9.00 -10.42
C ARG A 302 -12.98 -9.01 -9.64
N TYR A 303 -12.66 -10.15 -9.01
CA TYR A 303 -11.51 -10.27 -8.11
C TYR A 303 -10.15 -10.16 -8.80
N VAL A 304 -10.06 -10.46 -10.10
CA VAL A 304 -8.83 -10.28 -10.89
C VAL A 304 -8.52 -8.79 -11.05
N TRP A 305 -9.53 -7.98 -11.36
CA TRP A 305 -9.38 -6.52 -11.43
C TRP A 305 -9.07 -5.90 -10.07
N MET A 306 -9.70 -6.38 -8.99
CA MET A 306 -9.38 -5.93 -7.63
C MET A 306 -7.92 -6.22 -7.26
N ALA A 307 -7.44 -7.45 -7.53
CA ALA A 307 -6.06 -7.82 -7.24
C ALA A 307 -5.05 -7.01 -8.07
N SER A 308 -5.36 -6.73 -9.34
CA SER A 308 -4.54 -5.87 -10.19
C SER A 308 -4.44 -4.45 -9.62
N ALA A 309 -5.56 -3.83 -9.23
CA ALA A 309 -5.57 -2.51 -8.61
C ALA A 309 -4.81 -2.49 -7.27
N LEU A 310 -4.99 -3.50 -6.44
CA LEU A 310 -4.37 -3.60 -5.11
C LEU A 310 -2.91 -4.07 -5.13
N SER A 311 -2.40 -4.53 -6.29
CA SER A 311 -1.02 -5.00 -6.43
C SER A 311 -0.02 -3.91 -6.02
N GLY A 312 -0.26 -2.67 -6.44
CA GLY A 312 0.59 -1.52 -6.09
C GLY A 312 0.66 -1.30 -4.58
N PRO A 313 -0.46 -1.00 -3.89
CA PRO A 313 -0.46 -0.77 -2.44
C PRO A 313 0.16 -1.91 -1.63
N VAL A 314 -0.08 -3.16 -2.03
CA VAL A 314 0.51 -4.33 -1.37
C VAL A 314 2.04 -4.33 -1.50
N HIS A 315 2.60 -4.06 -2.68
CA HIS A 315 4.05 -4.17 -2.90
C HIS A 315 4.83 -2.88 -2.64
N PHE A 316 4.18 -1.71 -2.67
CA PHE A 316 4.82 -0.41 -2.52
C PHE A 316 5.68 -0.31 -1.25
N PHE A 317 5.17 -0.80 -0.11
CA PHE A 317 5.89 -0.70 1.16
C PHE A 317 7.20 -1.50 1.16
N LEU A 318 7.29 -2.57 0.38
CA LEU A 318 8.53 -3.33 0.19
C LEU A 318 9.54 -2.50 -0.58
N TYR A 319 9.16 -1.91 -1.72
CA TYR A 319 10.06 -1.01 -2.46
C TYR A 319 10.59 0.11 -1.58
N HIS A 320 9.71 0.79 -0.84
CA HIS A 320 10.09 1.89 0.02
C HIS A 320 11.06 1.42 1.11
N ARG A 321 10.76 0.32 1.82
CA ARG A 321 11.64 -0.19 2.87
C ARG A 321 12.99 -0.67 2.36
N THR A 322 13.01 -1.37 1.23
CA THR A 322 14.25 -1.86 0.63
C THR A 322 15.16 -0.71 0.21
N LEU A 323 14.60 0.32 -0.44
CA LEU A 323 15.36 1.49 -0.87
C LEU A 323 15.82 2.36 0.32
N ALA A 324 14.92 2.62 1.28
CA ALA A 324 15.24 3.39 2.48
C ALA A 324 16.29 2.71 3.38
N ALA A 325 16.44 1.38 3.30
CA ALA A 325 17.49 0.67 4.03
C ALA A 325 18.90 0.88 3.42
N VAL A 326 18.99 1.20 2.13
CA VAL A 326 20.26 1.47 1.43
C VAL A 326 20.63 2.94 1.50
N ASP A 327 19.66 3.83 1.35
CA ASP A 327 19.84 5.28 1.49
C ASP A 327 18.74 5.85 2.41
N PRO A 328 18.99 5.87 3.73
CA PRO A 328 18.04 6.41 4.72
C PRO A 328 17.80 7.92 4.60
N ALA A 329 18.74 8.66 3.99
CA ALA A 329 18.62 10.10 3.74
C ALA A 329 17.93 10.39 2.39
N GLY A 330 17.63 9.35 1.60
CA GLY A 330 17.00 9.44 0.31
C GLY A 330 15.59 10.02 0.41
N ARG A 331 15.28 11.00 -0.44
CA ARG A 331 13.91 11.51 -0.61
C ARG A 331 13.17 10.61 -1.59
N TRP A 332 12.33 9.72 -1.09
CA TRP A 332 11.71 8.64 -1.88
C TRP A 332 10.37 9.00 -2.51
N GLY A 333 10.01 10.27 -2.62
CA GLY A 333 8.73 10.71 -3.20
C GLY A 333 8.59 10.47 -4.71
N LEU A 334 9.69 10.22 -5.43
CA LEU A 334 9.63 9.73 -6.81
C LEU A 334 9.04 8.32 -6.92
N LEU A 335 9.18 7.48 -5.88
CA LEU A 335 8.65 6.13 -5.86
C LEU A 335 7.11 6.08 -5.89
N PRO A 336 6.36 6.77 -5.00
CA PRO A 336 4.91 6.85 -5.10
C PRO A 336 4.48 7.61 -6.38
N ALA A 337 5.28 8.56 -6.89
CA ALA A 337 4.98 9.21 -8.17
C ALA A 337 5.02 8.21 -9.34
N ALA A 338 6.02 7.32 -9.40
CA ALA A 338 6.09 6.25 -10.39
C ALA A 338 4.88 5.31 -10.28
N TRP A 339 4.51 4.91 -9.06
CA TRP A 339 3.32 4.09 -8.80
C TRP A 339 2.01 4.80 -9.14
N ALA A 340 1.91 6.12 -8.98
CA ALA A 340 0.78 6.91 -9.43
C ALA A 340 0.63 6.85 -10.95
N VAL A 341 1.72 7.02 -11.70
CA VAL A 341 1.71 6.89 -13.16
C VAL A 341 1.29 5.49 -13.59
N VAL A 342 1.86 4.44 -12.99
CA VAL A 342 1.47 3.05 -13.25
C VAL A 342 -0.03 2.82 -12.98
N SER A 343 -0.54 3.36 -11.87
CA SER A 343 -1.95 3.23 -11.49
C SER A 343 -2.90 3.99 -12.44
N LEU A 344 -2.48 5.16 -12.94
CA LEU A 344 -3.24 5.91 -13.95
C LEU A 344 -3.25 5.19 -15.32
N ILE A 345 -2.13 4.59 -15.72
CA ILE A 345 -2.05 3.75 -16.92
C ILE A 345 -2.97 2.54 -16.77
N ALA A 346 -2.95 1.89 -15.61
CA ALA A 346 -3.81 0.75 -15.31
C ALA A 346 -5.30 1.15 -15.31
N LEU A 347 -5.65 2.32 -14.76
CA LEU A 347 -7.00 2.89 -14.82
C LEU A 347 -7.45 3.12 -16.26
N ALA A 348 -6.60 3.73 -17.10
CA ALA A 348 -6.89 3.96 -18.51
C ALA A 348 -7.07 2.64 -19.28
N GLY A 349 -6.24 1.64 -18.98
CA GLY A 349 -6.39 0.28 -19.50
C GLY A 349 -7.70 -0.37 -19.05
N ALA A 350 -8.04 -0.27 -17.77
CA ALA A 350 -9.25 -0.84 -17.18
C ALA A 350 -10.51 -0.21 -17.79
N PHE A 351 -10.50 1.11 -18.01
CA PHE A 351 -11.58 1.82 -18.67
C PHE A 351 -11.90 1.27 -20.07
N ARG A 352 -10.86 0.88 -20.82
CA ARG A 352 -10.95 0.32 -22.18
C ARG A 352 -11.30 -1.17 -22.20
N ARG A 353 -10.81 -1.95 -21.22
CA ARG A 353 -10.89 -3.42 -21.23
C ARG A 353 -12.07 -3.99 -20.43
N ILE A 354 -12.59 -3.27 -19.43
CA ILE A 354 -13.76 -3.74 -18.67
C ILE A 354 -15.03 -3.50 -19.50
N PRO A 355 -15.82 -4.56 -19.80
CA PRO A 355 -17.05 -4.43 -20.59
C PRO A 355 -18.07 -3.47 -19.97
N THR A 356 -18.77 -2.70 -20.79
CA THR A 356 -19.73 -1.68 -20.34
C THR A 356 -20.96 -2.26 -19.63
N ASP A 357 -21.33 -3.50 -19.96
CA ASP A 357 -22.42 -4.29 -19.37
C ASP A 357 -22.03 -4.97 -18.05
N PHE A 358 -20.76 -4.90 -17.64
CA PHE A 358 -20.29 -5.57 -16.44
C PHE A 358 -20.69 -4.78 -15.18
N ALA A 359 -21.64 -5.32 -14.40
CA ALA A 359 -22.23 -4.63 -13.24
C ALA A 359 -21.19 -4.02 -12.26
N PRO A 360 -20.06 -4.69 -11.91
CA PRO A 360 -19.05 -4.11 -11.02
C PRO A 360 -18.15 -3.02 -11.63
N ARG A 361 -18.30 -2.68 -12.92
CA ARG A 361 -17.37 -1.79 -13.65
C ARG A 361 -17.10 -0.47 -12.94
N GLN A 362 -18.15 0.22 -12.49
CA GLN A 362 -17.99 1.52 -11.83
C GLN A 362 -17.19 1.41 -10.53
N GLY A 363 -17.47 0.40 -9.71
CA GLY A 363 -16.73 0.16 -8.46
C GLY A 363 -15.27 -0.19 -8.71
N LEU A 364 -14.97 -0.96 -9.77
CA LEU A 364 -13.58 -1.29 -10.14
C LEU A 364 -12.81 -0.07 -10.66
N LEU A 365 -13.41 0.76 -11.52
CA LEU A 365 -12.79 2.00 -11.98
C LEU A 365 -12.56 2.98 -10.83
N ALA A 366 -13.51 3.07 -9.89
CA ALA A 366 -13.36 3.84 -8.67
C ALA A 366 -12.20 3.31 -7.81
N LEU A 367 -12.01 1.99 -7.71
CA LEU A 367 -10.88 1.39 -7.00
C LEU A 367 -9.53 1.74 -7.63
N PHE A 368 -9.39 1.63 -8.96
CA PHE A 368 -8.16 2.05 -9.64
C PHE A 368 -7.90 3.55 -9.47
N GLY A 369 -8.94 4.38 -9.55
CA GLY A 369 -8.86 5.81 -9.27
C GLY A 369 -8.43 6.12 -7.83
N ALA A 370 -8.97 5.37 -6.86
CA ALA A 370 -8.62 5.50 -5.45
C ALA A 370 -7.17 5.10 -5.19
N VAL A 371 -6.67 4.03 -5.82
CA VAL A 371 -5.25 3.63 -5.73
C VAL A 371 -4.33 4.67 -6.37
N ALA A 372 -4.70 5.21 -7.53
CA ALA A 372 -3.93 6.29 -8.15
C ALA A 372 -3.89 7.53 -7.24
N LEU A 373 -5.04 7.91 -6.66
CA LEU A 373 -5.13 9.02 -5.72
C LEU A 373 -4.30 8.75 -4.46
N PHE A 374 -4.36 7.55 -3.90
CA PHE A 374 -3.53 7.12 -2.76
C PHE A 374 -2.05 7.38 -3.02
N PHE A 375 -1.53 6.95 -4.18
CA PHE A 375 -0.12 7.19 -4.52
C PHE A 375 0.20 8.67 -4.74
N ILE A 376 -0.68 9.43 -5.41
CA ILE A 376 -0.50 10.87 -5.58
C ILE A 376 -0.42 11.57 -4.21
N THR A 377 -1.30 11.21 -3.27
CA THR A 377 -1.28 11.78 -1.92
C THR A 377 -0.03 11.40 -1.14
N LEU A 378 0.52 10.20 -1.38
CA LEU A 378 1.69 9.69 -0.69
C LEU A 378 3.01 10.35 -1.17
N ILE A 379 3.02 11.02 -2.33
CA ILE A 379 4.18 11.81 -2.80
C ILE A 379 4.57 12.85 -1.76
N PHE A 380 3.60 13.56 -1.18
CA PHE A 380 3.89 14.69 -0.31
C PHE A 380 4.59 14.31 1.00
N PRO A 381 4.04 13.40 1.84
CA PRO A 381 4.69 13.04 3.10
C PRO A 381 6.00 12.26 2.92
N LEU A 382 6.24 11.62 1.76
CA LEU A 382 7.48 10.89 1.49
C LEU A 382 8.56 11.72 0.79
N GLN A 383 8.18 12.78 0.06
CA GLN A 383 9.15 13.67 -0.59
C GLN A 383 9.60 14.80 0.34
N PHE A 384 8.69 15.28 1.18
CA PHE A 384 8.86 16.51 1.94
C PHE A 384 8.81 16.20 3.44
N ASP A 385 9.97 16.22 4.09
CA ASP A 385 10.04 16.02 5.55
C ASP A 385 9.63 17.28 6.33
N LYS A 386 9.72 18.45 5.69
CA LYS A 386 9.54 19.76 6.34
C LYS A 386 8.33 20.49 5.78
N GLU A 387 7.44 20.91 6.66
CA GLU A 387 6.26 21.72 6.38
C GLU A 387 5.31 21.16 5.29
N TRP A 388 5.32 19.84 5.05
CA TRP A 388 4.49 19.19 4.03
C TRP A 388 2.99 19.40 4.25
N LEU A 389 2.55 19.45 5.52
CA LEU A 389 1.14 19.69 5.86
C LEU A 389 0.69 21.10 5.43
N THR A 390 1.58 22.09 5.58
CA THR A 390 1.34 23.48 5.16
C THR A 390 1.18 23.57 3.65
N ILE A 391 2.05 22.87 2.92
CA ILE A 391 1.98 22.76 1.46
C ILE A 391 0.70 22.03 1.02
N ALA A 392 0.34 20.95 1.73
CA ALA A 392 -0.87 20.19 1.45
C ALA A 392 -2.13 21.06 1.57
N TRP A 393 -2.26 21.86 2.63
CA TRP A 393 -3.39 22.80 2.77
C TRP A 393 -3.43 23.85 1.65
N ALA A 394 -2.28 24.39 1.24
CA ALA A 394 -2.21 25.35 0.15
C ALA A 394 -2.66 24.75 -1.18
N LEU A 395 -2.21 23.53 -1.50
CA LEU A 395 -2.60 22.78 -2.69
C LEU A 395 -4.06 22.36 -2.65
N GLU A 396 -4.56 21.94 -1.49
CA GLU A 396 -5.96 21.58 -1.29
C GLU A 396 -6.86 22.80 -1.53
N GLY A 397 -6.47 23.99 -1.09
CA GLY A 397 -7.20 25.22 -1.39
C GLY A 397 -7.33 25.49 -2.90
N VAL A 398 -6.26 25.26 -3.67
CA VAL A 398 -6.29 25.36 -5.14
C VAL A 398 -7.21 24.27 -5.74
N ALA A 399 -7.12 23.05 -5.24
CA ALA A 399 -7.93 21.92 -5.69
C ALA A 399 -9.43 22.14 -5.43
N LEU A 400 -9.81 22.72 -4.29
CA LEU A 400 -11.20 23.06 -3.97
C LEU A 400 -11.76 24.13 -4.91
N LEU A 401 -10.97 25.12 -5.32
CA LEU A 401 -11.39 26.11 -6.33
C LEU A 401 -11.51 25.49 -7.72
N TRP A 402 -10.64 24.55 -8.07
CA TRP A 402 -10.80 23.77 -9.29
C TRP A 402 -12.08 22.91 -9.24
N LEU A 403 -12.34 22.24 -8.11
CA LEU A 403 -13.53 21.40 -7.90
C LEU A 403 -14.82 22.23 -7.96
N HIS A 404 -14.81 23.46 -7.43
CA HIS A 404 -15.94 24.37 -7.51
C HIS A 404 -16.40 24.62 -8.96
N ARG A 405 -15.48 24.58 -9.93
CA ARG A 405 -15.84 24.73 -11.36
C ARG A 405 -16.62 23.53 -11.91
N ARG A 406 -16.58 22.39 -11.23
CA ARG A 406 -17.35 21.18 -11.57
C ARG A 406 -18.60 21.07 -10.72
N ILE A 407 -18.52 21.46 -9.45
CA ILE A 407 -19.62 21.39 -8.47
C ILE A 407 -19.73 22.77 -7.80
N PRO A 408 -20.59 23.67 -8.29
CA PRO A 408 -20.65 25.06 -7.83
C PRO A 408 -21.32 25.18 -6.45
N HIS A 409 -20.56 24.87 -5.39
CA HIS A 409 -20.99 25.03 -3.99
C HIS A 409 -20.24 26.19 -3.31
N PRO A 410 -20.93 27.14 -2.63
CA PRO A 410 -20.30 28.32 -2.04
C PRO A 410 -19.31 27.98 -0.91
N GLY A 411 -19.57 26.90 -0.17
CA GLY A 411 -18.66 26.43 0.88
C GLY A 411 -17.26 26.09 0.38
N LEU A 412 -17.11 25.63 -0.87
CA LEU A 412 -15.80 25.30 -1.45
C LEU A 412 -14.91 26.55 -1.59
N LYS A 413 -15.49 27.71 -1.92
CA LYS A 413 -14.75 28.99 -2.00
C LYS A 413 -14.25 29.44 -0.63
N ALA A 414 -15.10 29.32 0.38
CA ALA A 414 -14.76 29.70 1.76
C ALA A 414 -13.66 28.81 2.34
N TRP A 415 -13.79 27.50 2.19
CA TRP A 415 -12.76 26.54 2.62
C TRP A 415 -11.45 26.71 1.86
N ALA A 416 -11.50 26.91 0.53
CA ALA A 416 -10.30 27.17 -0.25
C ALA A 416 -9.53 28.41 0.22
N PHE A 417 -10.24 29.51 0.45
CA PHE A 417 -9.65 30.74 0.99
C PHE A 417 -9.08 30.48 2.40
N GLY A 418 -9.86 29.81 3.26
CA GLY A 418 -9.46 29.48 4.63
C GLY A 418 -8.17 28.66 4.69
N LEU A 419 -8.04 27.61 3.88
CA LEU A 419 -6.85 26.75 3.86
C LEU A 419 -5.60 27.51 3.39
N VAL A 420 -5.70 28.32 2.33
CA VAL A 420 -4.58 29.17 1.88
C VAL A 420 -4.24 30.22 2.94
N ALA A 421 -5.22 30.79 3.62
CA ALA A 421 -5.00 31.77 4.69
C ALA A 421 -4.36 31.13 5.94
N VAL A 422 -4.74 29.90 6.30
CA VAL A 422 -4.10 29.14 7.39
C VAL A 422 -2.66 28.78 7.02
N ALA A 423 -2.41 28.32 5.79
CA ALA A 423 -1.06 28.06 5.31
C ALA A 423 -0.19 29.33 5.35
N PHE A 424 -0.75 30.48 4.94
CA PHE A 424 -0.10 31.78 5.08
C PHE A 424 0.20 32.11 6.56
N ALA A 425 -0.81 32.01 7.45
CA ALA A 425 -0.64 32.37 8.85
C ALA A 425 0.45 31.51 9.52
N ARG A 426 0.49 30.21 9.21
CA ARG A 426 1.52 29.30 9.73
C ARG A 426 2.92 29.65 9.25
N LEU A 427 3.12 30.14 8.02
CA LEU A 427 4.44 30.53 7.52
C LEU A 427 4.84 31.96 7.87
N ALA A 428 3.88 32.88 7.93
CA ALA A 428 4.14 34.31 8.06
C ALA A 428 4.01 34.85 9.48
N LEU A 429 3.10 34.28 10.29
CA LEU A 429 2.74 34.82 11.61
C LEU A 429 3.24 33.96 12.77
N ASN A 430 3.81 32.79 12.48
CA ASN A 430 4.33 31.89 13.50
C ASN A 430 5.87 31.96 13.53
N PRO A 431 6.46 32.60 14.57
CA PRO A 431 7.90 32.73 14.66
C PRO A 431 8.62 31.39 14.85
N ALA A 432 7.93 30.37 15.38
CA ALA A 432 8.52 29.04 15.57
C ALA A 432 8.91 28.35 14.26
N VAL A 433 8.45 28.84 13.11
CA VAL A 433 8.82 28.31 11.79
C VAL A 433 10.34 28.27 11.57
N PHE A 434 11.09 29.19 12.17
CA PHE A 434 12.55 29.25 12.04
C PHE A 434 13.28 28.20 12.90
N ASP A 435 12.58 27.61 13.87
CA ASP A 435 13.11 26.59 14.78
C ASP A 435 12.63 25.17 14.44
N TYR A 436 11.68 25.03 13.50
CA TYR A 436 11.10 23.74 13.13
C TYR A 436 12.12 22.76 12.56
N HIS A 437 13.05 23.27 11.76
CA HIS A 437 14.07 22.45 11.13
C HIS A 437 15.38 23.19 11.04
N ALA A 438 16.47 22.46 11.29
CA ALA A 438 17.81 22.97 11.04
C ALA A 438 17.99 23.37 9.56
N ARG A 439 18.85 24.35 9.35
CA ARG A 439 19.24 24.82 8.02
C ARG A 439 19.86 23.70 7.19
N GLU A 440 19.55 23.68 5.90
CA GLU A 440 20.17 22.75 4.95
C GLU A 440 21.52 23.30 4.48
N GLY A 441 22.47 22.41 4.14
CA GLY A 441 23.78 22.82 3.63
C GLY A 441 23.72 23.45 2.22
N THR A 442 22.58 23.35 1.54
CA THR A 442 22.32 23.90 0.20
C THR A 442 21.76 25.32 0.29
N ARG A 443 22.52 26.33 -0.18
CA ARG A 443 22.20 27.75 0.04
C ARG A 443 21.01 28.30 -0.76
N PHE A 444 20.69 27.70 -1.91
CA PHE A 444 19.65 28.18 -2.83
C PHE A 444 18.50 27.19 -3.04
N PHE A 445 18.63 25.94 -2.58
CA PHE A 445 17.58 24.92 -2.68
C PHE A 445 17.28 24.38 -1.28
N ASN A 446 17.11 25.30 -0.34
CA ASN A 446 16.75 25.00 1.03
C ASN A 446 15.22 24.77 1.15
N TRP A 447 14.80 24.46 2.37
CA TRP A 447 13.41 24.13 2.62
C TRP A 447 12.46 25.32 2.70
N TYR A 448 12.98 26.51 3.02
CA TYR A 448 12.22 27.75 2.99
C TYR A 448 11.79 28.09 1.55
N LEU A 449 12.70 27.93 0.57
CA LEU A 449 12.39 28.16 -0.84
C LEU A 449 11.18 27.36 -1.31
N TYR A 450 11.15 26.05 -1.06
CA TYR A 450 10.02 25.26 -1.53
C TYR A 450 8.76 25.50 -0.69
N ALA A 451 8.84 25.63 0.64
CA ALA A 451 7.66 25.79 1.48
C ALA A 451 6.95 27.13 1.22
N TYR A 452 7.69 28.24 1.21
CA TYR A 452 7.15 29.57 0.93
C TYR A 452 6.84 29.74 -0.55
N GLY A 453 7.70 29.27 -1.45
CA GLY A 453 7.53 29.40 -2.90
C GLY A 453 6.32 28.64 -3.43
N VAL A 454 6.11 27.38 -3.00
CA VAL A 454 4.95 26.58 -3.39
C VAL A 454 3.67 27.18 -2.81
N THR A 455 3.67 27.60 -1.54
CA THR A 455 2.50 28.21 -0.90
C THR A 455 2.13 29.54 -1.56
N ALA A 456 3.11 30.38 -1.89
CA ALA A 456 2.90 31.62 -2.63
C ALA A 456 2.32 31.35 -4.02
N THR A 457 2.85 30.36 -4.74
CA THR A 457 2.34 29.93 -6.05
C THR A 457 0.89 29.47 -5.93
N CYS A 458 0.56 28.68 -4.92
CA CYS A 458 -0.81 28.26 -4.64
C CYS A 458 -1.73 29.44 -4.36
N ALA A 459 -1.29 30.45 -3.62
CA ALA A 459 -2.07 31.66 -3.37
C ALA A 459 -2.35 32.45 -4.67
N PHE A 460 -1.37 32.57 -5.58
CA PHE A 460 -1.59 33.18 -6.90
C PHE A 460 -2.49 32.35 -7.80
N LEU A 461 -2.34 31.02 -7.80
CA LEU A 461 -3.22 30.12 -8.54
C LEU A 461 -4.64 30.18 -7.99
N ALA A 462 -4.83 30.22 -6.67
CA ALA A 462 -6.13 30.39 -6.05
C ALA A 462 -6.78 31.72 -6.44
N ALA A 463 -6.01 32.82 -6.44
CA ALA A 463 -6.47 34.12 -6.92
C ALA A 463 -6.90 34.08 -8.40
N ARG A 464 -6.11 33.42 -9.26
CA ARG A 464 -6.41 33.27 -10.69
C ARG A 464 -7.59 32.34 -10.96
N LEU A 465 -7.75 31.29 -10.15
CA LEU A 465 -8.79 30.30 -10.33
C LEU A 465 -10.14 30.74 -9.74
N TRP A 466 -10.15 31.83 -8.96
CA TRP A 466 -11.32 32.34 -8.28
C TRP A 466 -12.51 32.54 -9.25
N PRO A 467 -13.64 31.84 -9.03
CA PRO A 467 -14.79 31.90 -9.93
C PRO A 467 -15.42 33.29 -9.96
N ALA A 468 -15.77 33.76 -11.17
CA ALA A 468 -16.62 34.94 -11.32
C ALA A 468 -18.07 34.55 -10.96
N ALA A 469 -18.70 35.31 -10.06
CA ALA A 469 -20.12 35.18 -9.75
C ALA A 469 -20.89 36.37 -10.36
N PRO A 470 -22.16 36.20 -10.78
CA PRO A 470 -22.97 37.30 -11.30
C PRO A 470 -23.20 38.41 -10.26
N THR A 471 -23.41 38.03 -9.00
CA THR A 471 -23.61 38.96 -7.87
C THR A 471 -22.74 38.51 -6.68
N PRO A 472 -21.42 38.73 -6.73
CA PRO A 472 -20.50 38.29 -5.68
C PRO A 472 -20.74 39.10 -4.41
N GLY A 473 -20.74 38.45 -3.25
CA GLY A 473 -20.77 39.13 -1.95
C GLY A 473 -19.56 40.04 -1.73
N ARG A 474 -19.61 40.93 -0.73
CA ARG A 474 -18.53 41.91 -0.45
C ARG A 474 -17.16 41.26 -0.25
N TRP A 475 -17.11 40.13 0.45
CA TRP A 475 -15.89 39.39 0.72
C TRP A 475 -15.37 38.67 -0.54
N GLU A 476 -16.26 38.08 -1.35
CA GLU A 476 -15.90 37.39 -2.59
C GLU A 476 -15.24 38.32 -3.62
N ARG A 477 -15.68 39.58 -3.66
CA ARG A 477 -15.05 40.61 -4.51
C ARG A 477 -13.61 40.92 -4.10
N ARG A 478 -13.29 40.79 -2.81
CA ARG A 478 -11.95 41.08 -2.27
C ARG A 478 -11.04 39.86 -2.23
N ALA A 479 -11.60 38.65 -2.17
CA ALA A 479 -10.86 37.41 -1.98
C ALA A 479 -9.71 37.18 -3.00
N PRO A 480 -9.88 37.36 -4.32
CA PRO A 480 -8.77 37.21 -5.28
C PRO A 480 -7.61 38.18 -5.00
N GLY A 481 -7.93 39.44 -4.69
CA GLY A 481 -6.94 40.46 -4.38
C GLY A 481 -6.20 40.16 -3.06
N LEU A 482 -6.93 39.67 -2.05
CA LEU A 482 -6.34 39.23 -0.80
C LEU A 482 -5.42 38.02 -1.00
N LEU A 483 -5.85 36.99 -1.73
CA LEU A 483 -5.02 35.82 -2.05
C LEU A 483 -3.73 36.21 -2.79
N ALA A 484 -3.82 37.13 -3.77
CA ALA A 484 -2.64 37.66 -4.46
C ALA A 484 -1.73 38.47 -3.52
N ALA A 485 -2.30 39.23 -2.57
CA ALA A 485 -1.53 39.95 -1.56
C ALA A 485 -0.83 39.00 -0.58
N LEU A 486 -1.49 37.92 -0.13
CA LEU A 486 -0.88 36.88 0.70
C LEU A 486 0.29 36.21 -0.02
N GLY A 487 0.12 35.83 -1.29
CA GLY A 487 1.21 35.28 -2.11
C GLY A 487 2.37 36.25 -2.28
N THR A 488 2.09 37.53 -2.48
CA THR A 488 3.12 38.59 -2.60
C THR A 488 3.88 38.77 -1.28
N ALA A 489 3.18 38.79 -0.15
CA ALA A 489 3.78 38.88 1.17
C ALA A 489 4.68 37.66 1.46
N LEU A 490 4.27 36.45 1.09
CA LEU A 490 5.10 35.24 1.22
C LEU A 490 6.37 35.33 0.38
N LEU A 491 6.30 35.84 -0.87
CA LEU A 491 7.50 36.04 -1.68
C LEU A 491 8.45 37.08 -1.08
N PHE A 492 7.91 38.14 -0.49
CA PHE A 492 8.72 39.13 0.21
C PHE A 492 9.39 38.55 1.46
N LEU A 493 8.65 37.77 2.26
CA LEU A 493 9.22 37.05 3.41
C LEU A 493 10.30 36.07 2.96
N LEU A 494 10.03 35.28 1.93
CA LEU A 494 11.00 34.34 1.37
C LEU A 494 12.29 35.05 0.94
N LEU A 495 12.21 36.18 0.23
CA LEU A 495 13.39 36.98 -0.11
C LEU A 495 14.24 37.32 1.13
N ASN A 496 13.59 37.76 2.22
CA ASN A 496 14.31 38.11 3.45
C ASN A 496 14.90 36.88 4.14
N ILE A 497 14.17 35.75 4.13
CA ILE A 497 14.64 34.48 4.70
C ILE A 497 15.83 33.93 3.92
N GLU A 498 15.81 33.96 2.58
CA GLU A 498 16.92 33.50 1.75
C GLU A 498 18.19 34.35 1.95
N ILE A 499 18.04 35.67 2.11
CA ILE A 499 19.16 36.55 2.44
C ILE A 499 19.66 36.22 3.86
N ALA A 500 18.79 36.05 4.84
CA ALA A 500 19.17 35.65 6.20
C ALA A 500 19.90 34.30 6.20
N ASP A 501 19.41 33.32 5.45
CA ASP A 501 19.97 31.99 5.33
C ASP A 501 21.37 32.07 4.71
N PHE A 502 21.51 32.71 3.55
CA PHE A 502 22.79 32.82 2.85
C PHE A 502 23.94 33.33 3.73
N PHE A 503 23.67 34.30 4.60
CA PHE A 503 24.67 34.92 5.48
C PHE A 503 24.77 34.27 6.88
N SER A 504 23.90 33.30 7.21
CA SER A 504 23.97 32.58 8.49
C SER A 504 25.08 31.52 8.46
N ALA A 505 25.87 31.42 9.55
CA ALA A 505 27.00 30.47 9.65
C ALA A 505 26.68 29.18 10.43
N GLY A 506 25.63 29.18 11.25
CA GLY A 506 25.24 28.05 12.10
C GLY A 506 24.04 27.25 11.58
N ALA A 507 23.61 26.26 12.37
CA ALA A 507 22.46 25.39 12.07
C ALA A 507 21.09 26.11 12.21
N ALA A 508 21.05 27.25 12.90
CA ALA A 508 19.87 28.09 13.08
C ALA A 508 19.89 29.32 12.16
N LEU A 509 18.72 29.81 11.76
CA LEU A 509 18.57 31.03 10.99
C LEU A 509 18.85 32.25 11.87
N THR A 510 19.74 33.15 11.44
CA THR A 510 20.08 34.35 12.22
C THR A 510 19.70 35.63 11.49
N PHE A 511 18.81 36.41 12.11
CA PHE A 511 18.47 37.75 11.65
C PHE A 511 19.37 38.77 12.36
N ASN A 512 20.52 39.06 11.76
CA ASN A 512 21.48 40.00 12.34
C ASN A 512 21.12 41.45 11.98
N LEU A 513 20.62 42.21 12.96
CA LEU A 513 20.35 43.65 12.82
C LEU A 513 21.62 44.51 12.64
N ARG A 514 22.80 43.95 12.94
CA ARG A 514 24.13 44.52 12.67
C ARG A 514 24.99 43.46 11.97
N GLY A 515 24.50 42.96 10.85
CA GLY A 515 25.20 41.97 10.03
C GLY A 515 26.43 42.53 9.34
N SER A 516 27.02 41.71 8.47
CA SER A 516 28.09 42.18 7.58
C SER A 516 27.58 43.25 6.61
N LEU A 517 28.46 44.14 6.14
CA LEU A 517 28.12 45.12 5.11
C LEU A 517 27.48 44.46 3.87
N ALA A 518 27.98 43.28 3.47
CA ALA A 518 27.43 42.53 2.35
C ALA A 518 25.98 42.05 2.61
N GLN A 519 25.67 41.64 3.83
CA GLN A 519 24.31 41.23 4.23
C GLN A 519 23.35 42.44 4.21
N ASP A 520 23.77 43.56 4.78
CA ASP A 520 22.96 44.79 4.82
C ASP A 520 22.63 45.28 3.40
N LEU A 521 23.63 45.29 2.51
CA LEU A 521 23.47 45.65 1.10
C LEU A 521 22.61 44.66 0.33
N ALA A 522 22.70 43.35 0.62
CA ALA A 522 21.88 42.34 -0.02
C ALA A 522 20.39 42.56 0.27
N TYR A 523 20.03 42.91 1.51
CA TYR A 523 18.65 43.31 1.85
C TYR A 523 18.21 44.56 1.08
N THR A 524 19.05 45.59 1.01
CA THR A 524 18.71 46.85 0.31
C THR A 524 18.53 46.62 -1.20
N LEU A 525 19.42 45.87 -1.83
CA LEU A 525 19.31 45.50 -3.24
C LEU A 525 18.07 44.63 -3.48
N GLY A 526 17.84 43.63 -2.62
CA GLY A 526 16.68 42.75 -2.69
C GLY A 526 15.35 43.52 -2.59
N TRP A 527 15.20 44.41 -1.61
CA TRP A 527 13.99 45.22 -1.45
C TRP A 527 13.78 46.17 -2.62
N GLY A 528 14.86 46.78 -3.15
CA GLY A 528 14.79 47.65 -4.33
C GLY A 528 14.33 46.90 -5.58
N LEU A 529 14.90 45.72 -5.85
CA LEU A 529 14.50 44.86 -6.96
C LEU A 529 13.07 44.34 -6.80
N PHE A 530 12.67 43.94 -5.59
CA PHE A 530 11.31 43.50 -5.30
C PHE A 530 10.29 44.63 -5.50
N GLY A 531 10.59 45.83 -4.98
CA GLY A 531 9.76 47.02 -5.15
C GLY A 531 9.60 47.44 -6.62
N LEU A 532 10.69 47.43 -7.39
CA LEU A 532 10.66 47.66 -8.83
C LEU A 532 9.81 46.60 -9.54
N GLY A 533 9.97 45.32 -9.18
CA GLY A 533 9.17 44.23 -9.71
C GLY A 533 7.67 44.39 -9.45
N LEU A 534 7.28 44.87 -8.25
CA LEU A 534 5.90 45.20 -7.91
C LEU A 534 5.34 46.35 -8.74
N ILE A 535 6.13 47.41 -8.96
CA ILE A 535 5.73 48.53 -9.82
C ILE A 535 5.53 48.05 -11.25
N VAL A 536 6.51 47.35 -11.83
CA VAL A 536 6.43 46.83 -13.20
C VAL A 536 5.21 45.90 -13.35
N THR A 537 5.02 44.95 -12.43
CA THR A 537 3.87 44.04 -12.45
C THR A 537 2.56 44.78 -12.29
N GLY A 538 2.49 45.76 -11.38
CA GLY A 538 1.32 46.59 -11.15
C GLY A 538 0.97 47.46 -12.36
N LEU A 539 1.95 47.95 -13.10
CA LEU A 539 1.76 48.72 -14.34
C LEU A 539 1.28 47.83 -15.48
N VAL A 540 1.99 46.72 -15.74
CA VAL A 540 1.65 45.77 -16.82
C VAL A 540 0.27 45.16 -16.62
N ARG A 541 -0.10 44.78 -15.38
CA ARG A 541 -1.38 44.15 -15.05
C ARG A 541 -2.46 45.13 -14.56
N ARG A 542 -2.19 46.44 -14.56
CA ARG A 542 -3.09 47.51 -14.08
C ARG A 542 -3.61 47.33 -12.64
N ILE A 543 -2.77 46.81 -11.73
CA ILE A 543 -3.10 46.55 -10.33
C ILE A 543 -2.58 47.71 -9.47
N LYS A 544 -3.42 48.72 -9.22
CA LYS A 544 -3.04 49.91 -8.42
C LYS A 544 -2.42 49.57 -7.05
N PRO A 545 -2.95 48.62 -6.25
CA PRO A 545 -2.32 48.26 -4.97
C PRO A 545 -0.86 47.82 -5.10
N ALA A 546 -0.52 47.00 -6.11
CA ALA A 546 0.85 46.54 -6.31
C ALA A 546 1.80 47.69 -6.65
N GLN A 547 1.34 48.68 -7.43
CA GLN A 547 2.12 49.88 -7.76
C GLN A 547 2.44 50.69 -6.50
N TRP A 548 1.44 50.96 -5.66
CA TRP A 548 1.61 51.73 -4.42
C TRP A 548 2.48 50.98 -3.40
N SER A 549 2.30 49.67 -3.25
CA SER A 549 3.16 48.85 -2.39
C SER A 549 4.62 48.84 -2.88
N GLY A 550 4.83 48.73 -4.19
CA GLY A 550 6.17 48.79 -4.77
C GLY A 550 6.84 50.16 -4.58
N LEU A 551 6.10 51.25 -4.77
CA LEU A 551 6.58 52.61 -4.54
C LEU A 551 6.92 52.86 -3.06
N ALA A 552 6.05 52.42 -2.15
CA ALA A 552 6.30 52.50 -0.72
C ALA A 552 7.57 51.72 -0.32
N LEU A 553 7.73 50.49 -0.82
CA LEU A 553 8.92 49.67 -0.56
C LEU A 553 10.20 50.29 -1.14
N LEU A 554 10.12 50.89 -2.33
CA LEU A 554 11.24 51.66 -2.90
C LEU A 554 11.60 52.86 -2.03
N GLY A 555 10.61 53.60 -1.54
CA GLY A 555 10.82 54.71 -0.59
C GLY A 555 11.53 54.25 0.69
N VAL A 556 11.10 53.12 1.26
CA VAL A 556 11.76 52.50 2.43
C VAL A 556 13.19 52.07 2.09
N THR A 557 13.41 51.49 0.92
CA THR A 557 14.73 51.05 0.46
C THR A 557 15.69 52.24 0.32
N ILE A 558 15.22 53.34 -0.25
CA ILE A 558 15.98 54.59 -0.38
C ILE A 558 16.30 55.14 0.99
N GLY A 559 15.30 55.24 1.88
CA GLY A 559 15.50 55.70 3.24
C GLY A 559 16.56 54.88 3.97
N LYS A 560 16.48 53.54 3.89
CA LYS A 560 17.48 52.63 4.47
C LYS A 560 18.87 52.87 3.88
N LEU A 561 18.99 52.93 2.56
CA LEU A 561 20.28 53.13 1.87
C LEU A 561 20.97 54.41 2.36
N TYR A 562 20.25 55.52 2.43
CA TYR A 562 20.80 56.82 2.85
C TYR A 562 21.09 56.91 4.35
N LEU A 563 20.14 56.48 5.18
CA LEU A 563 20.22 56.68 6.63
C LEU A 563 21.20 55.69 7.29
N HIS A 564 21.41 54.52 6.69
CA HIS A 564 22.18 53.44 7.30
C HIS A 564 23.37 52.99 6.44
N ASP A 565 23.13 52.61 5.19
CA ASP A 565 24.14 51.85 4.43
C ASP A 565 25.27 52.74 3.89
N VAL A 566 24.95 53.95 3.40
CA VAL A 566 25.90 54.92 2.81
C VAL A 566 27.06 55.26 3.74
N TRP A 567 26.80 55.29 5.05
CA TRP A 567 27.80 55.61 6.07
C TRP A 567 28.83 54.50 6.30
N ARG A 568 28.52 53.27 5.87
CA ARG A 568 29.40 52.10 5.98
C ARG A 568 30.19 51.81 4.69
N LEU A 569 29.88 52.50 3.59
CA LEU A 569 30.53 52.30 2.29
C LEU A 569 31.81 53.15 2.13
N THR A 570 32.81 52.60 1.44
CA THR A 570 33.96 53.37 0.97
C THR A 570 33.53 54.38 -0.10
N THR A 571 34.34 55.41 -0.32
CA THR A 571 34.01 56.54 -1.22
C THR A 571 33.57 56.09 -2.62
N LEU A 572 34.22 55.06 -3.18
CA LEU A 572 33.90 54.54 -4.52
C LEU A 572 32.58 53.74 -4.55
N PHE A 573 32.27 52.95 -3.52
CA PHE A 573 30.99 52.25 -3.46
C PHE A 573 29.83 53.19 -3.13
N ARG A 574 30.10 54.28 -2.39
CA ARG A 574 29.10 55.32 -2.12
C ARG A 574 28.65 56.02 -3.40
N SER A 575 29.58 56.40 -4.28
CA SER A 575 29.23 57.00 -5.58
C SER A 575 28.51 56.01 -6.49
N ALA A 576 28.94 54.74 -6.52
CA ALA A 576 28.25 53.69 -7.26
C ALA A 576 26.82 53.42 -6.76
N ALA A 577 26.59 53.44 -5.43
CA ALA A 577 25.26 53.28 -4.84
C ALA A 577 24.31 54.42 -5.25
N PHE A 578 24.79 55.66 -5.28
CA PHE A 578 24.00 56.80 -5.78
C PHE A 578 23.68 56.69 -7.27
N ALA A 579 24.65 56.26 -8.08
CA ALA A 579 24.43 56.04 -9.51
C ALA A 579 23.39 54.92 -9.76
N GLY A 580 23.50 53.79 -9.05
CA GLY A 580 22.53 52.69 -9.14
C GLY A 580 21.13 53.11 -8.70
N LEU A 581 21.02 53.91 -7.64
CA LEU A 581 19.74 54.46 -7.21
C LEU A 581 19.15 55.41 -8.26
N ALA A 582 19.96 56.29 -8.85
CA ALA A 582 19.51 57.18 -9.91
C ALA A 582 18.93 56.38 -11.08
N VAL A 583 19.58 55.29 -11.49
CA VAL A 583 19.06 54.37 -12.52
C VAL A 583 17.71 53.76 -12.11
N MET A 584 17.57 53.27 -10.87
CA MET A 584 16.30 52.71 -10.39
C MET A 584 15.16 53.74 -10.39
N LEU A 585 15.43 54.98 -9.96
CA LEU A 585 14.46 56.07 -9.98
C LEU A 585 14.10 56.50 -11.40
N ILE A 586 15.08 56.57 -12.31
CA ILE A 586 14.84 56.86 -13.73
C ILE A 586 13.96 55.76 -14.34
N LEU A 587 14.26 54.49 -14.10
CA LEU A 587 13.45 53.38 -14.60
C LEU A 587 12.02 53.44 -14.03
N GLY A 588 11.88 53.64 -12.72
CA GLY A 588 10.57 53.80 -12.08
C GLY A 588 9.77 54.98 -12.65
N SER A 589 10.43 56.13 -12.84
CA SER A 589 9.83 57.34 -13.43
C SER A 589 9.44 57.13 -14.89
N PHE A 590 10.33 56.57 -15.70
CA PHE A 590 10.09 56.24 -17.12
C PHE A 590 8.86 55.35 -17.27
N PHE A 591 8.77 54.26 -16.51
CA PHE A 591 7.62 53.36 -16.55
C PHE A 591 6.32 54.04 -16.10
N PHE A 592 6.39 54.92 -15.09
CA PHE A 592 5.23 55.68 -14.62
C PHE A 592 4.74 56.70 -15.65
N GLN A 593 5.66 57.46 -16.27
CA GLN A 593 5.34 58.47 -17.29
C GLN A 593 4.79 57.83 -18.56
N HIS A 594 5.41 56.74 -19.04
CA HIS A 594 4.95 55.98 -20.20
C HIS A 594 3.53 55.43 -20.02
N TYR A 595 3.20 54.99 -18.80
CA TYR A 595 1.86 54.56 -18.46
C TYR A 595 0.84 55.71 -18.45
N GLN A 596 1.19 56.87 -17.88
CA GLN A 596 0.30 58.03 -17.88
C GLN A 596 0.02 58.53 -19.31
N ALA A 597 1.01 58.51 -20.19
CA ALA A 597 0.86 58.87 -21.60
C ALA A 597 -0.17 57.94 -22.29
N ARG A 598 0.00 56.62 -22.18
CA ARG A 598 -0.93 55.63 -22.76
C ARG A 598 -2.32 55.65 -22.14
N ALA A 599 -2.45 55.97 -20.86
CA ALA A 599 -3.75 56.11 -20.20
C ALA A 599 -4.52 57.35 -20.68
N LYS A 600 -3.81 58.44 -20.99
CA LYS A 600 -4.41 59.65 -21.59
C LYS A 600 -4.84 59.41 -23.03
N GLU A 601 -4.04 58.72 -23.83
CA GLU A 601 -4.38 58.33 -25.21
C GLU A 601 -5.65 57.47 -25.26
N ALA A 602 -5.74 56.42 -24.43
CA ALA A 602 -6.92 55.53 -24.37
C ALA A 602 -8.19 56.16 -23.75
N SER A 603 -8.11 57.40 -23.26
CA SER A 603 -9.28 58.17 -22.77
C SER A 603 -9.75 59.23 -23.78
N ARG A 604 -9.00 59.42 -24.86
CA ARG A 604 -9.30 60.34 -25.96
C ARG A 604 -9.92 59.62 -27.17
N GLU A 605 -9.70 58.31 -27.29
CA GLU A 605 -10.50 57.37 -28.08
C GLU A 605 -11.76 56.98 -27.30
#